data_AF-A0ABD0YPZ7-F1
#
_entry.id   AF-A0ABD0YPZ7-F1
#
_cell.length_a   1.000
_cell.length_b   1.000
_cell.length_c   1.000
_cell.angle_alpha   90.00
_cell.angle_beta   90.00
_cell.angle_gamma   90.00
#
_symmetry.space_group_name_H-M   'P 1'
#
loop_
_entity.id
_entity.type
_entity.pdbx_description
1 polymer ?
#
loop_
_entity_poly.entity_id
_entity_poly.type
_entity_poly.pdbx_seq_one_letter_code
_entity_poly.pdbx_strand_id
1 'polypeptide(L)'
;MKEGWRWEEHWKRWYRRTTETVLPLLAEARLLVDNCSTLHRLLNLNMNFTTPLNNLLLRLFTPQQEGQLTVHWLGMVSTIMLSLCTYKEERILLELEQLNLYVREEGDDPLNVKTVSKTLPPQSLMAKLILRVVKTSVMTLKNRQENILENEKCGSLEKLLANFILCNIHISQPGKVQEKFNIIKKLI
;
A
#
# COMPACT_ATOMS: atom_id res chain seq x y z
N MET A 1 2.61 26.89 -32.90
CA MET A 1 2.75 25.94 -31.76
C MET A 1 3.67 26.51 -30.67
N LYS A 2 3.35 27.65 -30.04
CA LYS A 2 4.23 28.29 -29.02
C LYS A 2 3.74 28.19 -27.57
N GLU A 3 2.63 27.49 -27.31
CA GLU A 3 2.01 27.44 -25.96
C GLU A 3 1.77 26.02 -25.41
N GLY A 4 2.05 24.96 -26.17
CA GLY A 4 1.80 23.57 -25.73
C GLY A 4 2.49 23.19 -24.42
N TRP A 5 3.73 23.64 -24.23
CA TRP A 5 4.54 23.47 -23.01
C TRP A 5 3.89 24.09 -21.75
N ARG A 6 3.23 25.26 -21.86
CA ARG A 6 2.54 25.89 -20.72
C ARG A 6 1.36 25.05 -20.23
N TRP A 7 0.63 24.44 -21.17
CA TRP A 7 -0.46 23.52 -20.84
C TRP A 7 0.07 22.25 -20.18
N GLU A 8 1.20 21.71 -20.66
CA GLU A 8 1.82 20.54 -20.05
C GLU A 8 2.28 20.80 -18.60
N GLU A 9 2.92 21.94 -18.34
CA GLU A 9 3.31 22.35 -16.98
C GLU A 9 2.10 22.57 -16.07
N HIS A 10 1.04 23.17 -16.61
CA HIS A 10 -0.21 23.36 -15.88
C HIS A 10 -0.83 22.02 -15.48
N TRP A 11 -0.91 21.06 -16.41
CA TRP A 11 -1.38 19.70 -16.13
C TRP A 11 -0.51 18.98 -15.10
N LYS A 12 0.82 19.11 -15.19
CA LYS A 12 1.76 18.52 -14.21
C LYS A 12 1.54 19.09 -12.82
N ARG A 13 1.38 20.40 -12.71
CA ARG A 13 1.13 21.08 -11.43
C ARG A 13 -0.24 20.71 -10.84
N TRP A 14 -1.28 20.69 -11.67
CA TRP A 14 -2.62 20.27 -11.26
C TRP A 14 -2.60 18.82 -10.75
N TYR A 15 -2.01 17.91 -11.52
CA TYR A 15 -1.92 16.49 -11.17
C TYR A 15 -1.15 16.28 -9.86
N ARG A 16 -0.01 16.96 -9.69
CA ARG A 16 0.77 16.91 -8.45
C ARG A 16 -0.08 17.35 -7.25
N ARG A 17 -0.75 18.50 -7.33
CA ARG A 17 -1.61 18.99 -6.24
C ARG A 17 -2.75 18.04 -5.92
N THR A 18 -3.38 17.47 -6.95
CA THR A 18 -4.45 16.47 -6.79
C THR A 18 -3.94 15.25 -6.03
N THR A 19 -2.81 14.66 -6.44
CA THR A 19 -2.25 13.46 -5.79
C THR A 19 -1.72 13.76 -4.39
N GLU A 20 -1.08 14.91 -4.17
CA GLU A 20 -0.64 15.39 -2.85
C GLU A 20 -1.81 15.63 -1.89
N THR A 21 -3.01 15.94 -2.40
CA THR A 21 -4.22 16.10 -1.59
C THR A 21 -4.92 14.77 -1.35
N VAL A 22 -5.03 13.92 -2.36
CA VAL A 22 -5.78 12.66 -2.30
C VAL A 22 -5.09 11.62 -1.43
N LEU A 23 -3.76 11.48 -1.52
CA LEU A 23 -3.02 10.45 -0.77
C LEU A 23 -3.13 10.59 0.76
N PRO A 24 -2.98 11.78 1.37
CA PRO A 24 -3.23 11.95 2.80
C PRO A 24 -4.67 11.62 3.20
N LEU A 25 -5.65 12.05 2.40
CA LEU A 25 -7.06 11.79 2.69
C LEU A 25 -7.39 10.29 2.64
N LEU A 26 -6.75 9.53 1.75
CA LEU A 26 -6.83 8.07 1.73
C LEU A 26 -6.21 7.45 2.98
N ALA A 27 -5.04 7.92 3.40
CA ALA A 27 -4.36 7.41 4.59
C ALA A 27 -5.15 7.70 5.89
N GLU A 28 -5.80 8.86 5.96
CA GLU A 28 -6.67 9.29 7.06
C GLU A 28 -8.07 8.64 7.02
N ALA A 29 -8.36 7.75 6.06
CA ALA A 29 -9.69 7.17 5.84
C ALA A 29 -10.82 8.18 5.55
N ARG A 30 -10.45 9.43 5.21
CA ARG A 30 -11.40 10.51 4.87
C ARG A 30 -11.90 10.44 3.44
N LEU A 31 -11.20 9.68 2.60
CA LEU A 31 -11.67 9.30 1.27
C LEU A 31 -12.02 7.82 1.27
N LEU A 32 -13.31 7.52 1.10
CA LEU A 32 -13.80 6.15 1.05
C LEU A 32 -13.41 5.51 -0.28
N VAL A 33 -12.89 4.28 -0.20
CA VAL A 33 -12.47 3.49 -1.37
C VAL A 33 -13.59 2.55 -1.76
N ASP A 34 -14.54 3.05 -2.56
CA ASP A 34 -15.61 2.20 -3.11
C ASP A 34 -15.10 1.36 -4.31
N ASN A 35 -14.12 1.90 -5.06
CA ASN A 35 -13.55 1.26 -6.23
C ASN A 35 -12.04 1.55 -6.36
N CYS A 36 -11.22 0.56 -6.04
CA CYS A 36 -9.76 0.63 -6.18
C CYS A 36 -9.31 0.97 -7.61
N SER A 37 -10.04 0.54 -8.64
CA SER A 37 -9.67 0.81 -10.05
C SER A 37 -9.77 2.29 -10.39
N THR A 38 -10.81 2.98 -9.90
CA THR A 38 -10.99 4.42 -10.14
C THR A 38 -9.87 5.22 -9.47
N LEU A 39 -9.56 4.92 -8.21
CA LEU A 39 -8.48 5.61 -7.50
C LEU A 39 -7.11 5.26 -8.07
N HIS A 40 -6.89 4.01 -8.49
CA HIS A 40 -5.68 3.63 -9.21
C HIS A 40 -5.49 4.45 -10.49
N ARG A 41 -6.54 4.63 -11.30
CA ARG A 41 -6.49 5.48 -12.50
C ARG A 41 -6.20 6.94 -12.16
N LEU A 42 -6.75 7.46 -11.06
CA LEU A 42 -6.42 8.81 -10.59
C LEU A 42 -4.94 8.92 -10.20
N LEU A 43 -4.39 7.90 -9.54
CA LEU A 43 -2.97 7.85 -9.15
C LEU A 43 -2.04 7.53 -10.35
N ASN A 44 -2.56 7.05 -11.47
CA ASN A 44 -1.81 6.63 -12.64
C ASN A 44 -2.63 6.95 -13.92
N LEU A 45 -2.76 8.24 -14.26
CA LEU A 45 -3.59 8.65 -15.41
C LEU A 45 -2.96 8.20 -16.73
N ASN A 46 -1.64 8.32 -16.84
CA ASN A 46 -0.82 7.80 -17.94
C ASN A 46 0.68 7.87 -17.56
N MET A 47 1.56 7.49 -18.48
CA MET A 47 3.03 7.47 -18.29
C MET A 47 3.64 8.81 -17.82
N ASN A 48 3.00 9.95 -18.13
CA ASN A 48 3.48 11.29 -17.75
C ASN A 48 2.85 11.81 -16.46
N PHE A 49 1.71 11.25 -16.04
CA PHE A 49 0.94 11.64 -14.87
C PHE A 49 0.74 10.42 -13.97
N THR A 50 1.85 9.99 -13.39
CA THR A 50 1.92 8.87 -12.46
C THR A 50 2.43 9.39 -11.11
N THR A 51 1.81 8.92 -10.04
CA THR A 51 2.19 9.30 -8.67
C THR A 51 3.61 8.82 -8.40
N PRO A 52 4.50 9.66 -7.84
CA PRO A 52 5.85 9.23 -7.49
C PRO A 52 5.86 7.97 -6.62
N LEU A 53 6.73 7.01 -6.96
CA LEU A 53 6.80 5.70 -6.31
C LEU A 53 7.07 5.82 -4.80
N ASN A 54 7.96 6.73 -4.41
CA ASN A 54 8.22 7.05 -3.00
C ASN A 54 6.96 7.44 -2.23
N ASN A 55 6.10 8.27 -2.83
CA ASN A 55 4.85 8.71 -2.19
C ASN A 55 3.88 7.54 -2.02
N LEU A 56 3.82 6.62 -2.98
CA LEU A 56 3.01 5.40 -2.86
C LEU A 56 3.54 4.50 -1.73
N LEU A 57 4.84 4.27 -1.68
CA LEU A 57 5.47 3.41 -0.66
C LEU A 57 5.35 3.98 0.74
N LEU A 58 5.56 5.28 0.94
CA LEU A 58 5.35 5.92 2.25
C LEU A 58 3.92 5.71 2.78
N ARG A 59 2.93 5.77 1.88
CA ARG A 59 1.52 5.56 2.25
C ARG A 59 1.19 4.09 2.48
N LEU A 60 1.77 3.18 1.69
CA LEU A 60 1.59 1.75 1.85
C LEU A 60 1.98 1.24 3.25
N PHE A 61 3.06 1.81 3.81
CA PHE A 61 3.57 1.44 5.14
C PHE A 61 2.95 2.25 6.28
N THR A 62 1.93 3.08 6.02
CA THR A 62 1.19 3.76 7.09
C THR A 62 0.32 2.74 7.85
N PRO A 63 0.41 2.66 9.20
CA PRO A 63 -0.40 1.76 9.98
C PRO A 63 -1.89 2.13 9.90
N GLN A 64 -2.76 1.14 10.13
CA GLN A 64 -4.18 1.39 10.39
C GLN A 64 -4.30 2.29 11.62
N GLN A 65 -5.03 3.40 11.48
CA GLN A 65 -5.26 4.33 12.58
C GLN A 65 -6.27 3.75 13.59
N GLU A 66 -6.18 4.15 14.84
CA GLU A 66 -7.17 3.78 15.85
C GLU A 66 -8.58 4.25 15.43
N GLY A 67 -9.58 3.38 15.55
CA GLY A 67 -10.95 3.65 15.11
C GLY A 67 -11.18 3.60 13.59
N GLN A 68 -10.15 3.44 12.76
CA GLN A 68 -10.32 3.25 11.31
C GLN A 68 -10.89 1.86 11.02
N LEU A 69 -11.99 1.79 10.25
CA LEU A 69 -12.52 0.51 9.78
C LEU A 69 -11.52 -0.21 8.88
N THR A 70 -11.29 -1.51 9.13
CA THR A 70 -10.34 -2.34 8.37
C THR A 70 -10.63 -2.33 6.87
N VAL A 71 -11.91 -2.24 6.47
CA VAL A 71 -12.31 -2.17 5.06
C VAL A 71 -11.77 -0.91 4.36
N HIS A 72 -11.72 0.24 5.05
CA HIS A 72 -11.18 1.49 4.48
C HIS A 72 -9.66 1.46 4.40
N TRP A 73 -9.01 0.97 5.46
CA TRP A 73 -7.56 0.80 5.46
C TRP A 73 -7.12 -0.17 4.35
N LEU A 74 -7.78 -1.33 4.25
CA LEU A 74 -7.48 -2.32 3.21
C LEU A 74 -7.81 -1.77 1.81
N GLY A 75 -8.86 -0.96 1.66
CA GLY A 75 -9.17 -0.27 0.41
C GLY A 75 -8.01 0.62 -0.06
N MET A 76 -7.44 1.41 0.85
CA MET A 76 -6.27 2.24 0.58
C MET A 76 -5.06 1.38 0.22
N VAL A 77 -4.74 0.37 1.03
CA VAL A 77 -3.61 -0.55 0.78
C VAL A 77 -3.74 -1.25 -0.57
N SER A 78 -4.92 -1.81 -0.89
CA SER A 78 -5.18 -2.49 -2.17
C SER A 78 -5.08 -1.55 -3.37
N THR A 79 -5.53 -0.29 -3.23
CA THR A 79 -5.40 0.73 -4.28
C THR A 79 -3.94 1.09 -4.56
N ILE A 80 -3.14 1.23 -3.50
CA ILE A 80 -1.71 1.51 -3.63
C ILE A 80 -1.00 0.30 -4.24
N MET A 81 -1.29 -0.92 -3.77
CA MET A 81 -0.74 -2.15 -4.35
C MET A 81 -1.05 -2.29 -5.84
N LEU A 82 -2.29 -1.99 -6.25
CA LEU A 82 -2.67 -1.98 -7.66
C LEU A 82 -1.86 -0.94 -8.47
N SER A 83 -1.56 0.20 -7.86
CA SER A 83 -0.69 1.23 -8.47
C SER A 83 0.77 0.77 -8.58
N LEU A 84 1.25 0.03 -7.60
CA LEU A 84 2.59 -0.57 -7.62
C LEU A 84 2.76 -1.62 -8.72
N CYS A 85 1.68 -2.30 -9.14
CA CYS A 85 1.71 -3.23 -10.27
C CYS A 85 2.15 -2.59 -11.60
N THR A 86 2.13 -1.25 -11.72
CA THR A 86 2.65 -0.56 -12.91
C THR A 86 4.18 -0.48 -12.94
N TYR A 87 4.84 -0.83 -11.85
CA TYR A 87 6.29 -0.82 -11.69
C TYR A 87 6.86 -2.23 -11.62
N LYS A 88 8.11 -2.37 -12.08
CA LYS A 88 8.88 -3.60 -11.86
C LYS A 88 9.22 -3.76 -10.38
N GLU A 89 9.19 -5.01 -9.89
CA GLU A 89 9.56 -5.37 -8.52
C GLU A 89 10.92 -4.79 -8.10
N GLU A 90 11.94 -4.94 -8.95
CA GLU A 90 13.30 -4.45 -8.69
C GLU A 90 13.32 -2.95 -8.38
N ARG A 91 12.49 -2.17 -9.08
CA ARG A 91 12.38 -0.73 -8.86
C ARG A 91 11.69 -0.42 -7.52
N ILE A 92 10.69 -1.22 -7.14
CA ILE A 92 10.01 -1.09 -5.85
C ILE A 92 10.98 -1.36 -4.70
N LEU A 93 11.76 -2.44 -4.81
CA LEU A 93 12.73 -2.83 -3.78
C LEU A 93 13.86 -1.80 -3.65
N LEU A 94 14.36 -1.27 -4.78
CA LEU A 94 15.38 -0.22 -4.79
C LEU A 94 14.86 1.06 -4.11
N GLU A 95 13.64 1.48 -4.42
CA GLU A 95 13.05 2.68 -3.79
C GLU A 95 12.84 2.48 -2.28
N LEU A 96 12.42 1.28 -1.86
CA LEU A 96 12.30 0.94 -0.44
C LEU A 96 13.64 0.99 0.30
N GLU A 97 14.72 0.56 -0.35
CA GLU A 97 16.07 0.66 0.19
C GLU A 97 16.47 2.13 0.40
N GLN A 98 16.11 3.02 -0.53
CA GLN A 98 16.40 4.45 -0.45
C GLN A 98 15.56 5.17 0.62
N LEU A 99 14.31 4.76 0.82
CA LEU A 99 13.40 5.40 1.76
C LEU A 99 13.78 5.22 3.23
N ASN A 100 14.68 4.28 3.56
CA ASN A 100 15.10 3.98 4.92
C ASN A 100 13.91 3.97 5.90
N LEU A 101 12.82 3.29 5.51
CA LEU A 101 11.58 3.26 6.28
C LEU A 101 11.88 2.67 7.66
N TYR A 102 11.71 3.48 8.70
CA TYR A 102 11.73 2.99 10.08
C TYR A 102 10.46 2.17 10.32
N VAL A 103 10.57 0.84 10.20
CA VAL A 103 9.54 -0.04 10.74
C VAL A 103 9.64 0.02 12.24
N ARG A 104 8.79 0.85 12.87
CA ARG A 104 8.51 0.72 14.30
C ARG A 104 7.82 -0.63 14.48
N GLU A 105 8.45 -1.53 15.21
CA GLU A 105 7.74 -2.70 15.69
C GLU A 105 6.66 -2.22 16.66
N GLU A 106 5.46 -2.81 16.59
CA GLU A 106 4.38 -2.49 17.52
C GLU A 106 4.88 -2.77 18.95
N GLY A 107 5.13 -1.70 19.73
CA GLY A 107 5.65 -1.79 21.10
C GLY A 107 6.88 -0.94 21.42
N ASP A 108 7.51 -0.27 20.45
CA ASP A 108 8.68 0.58 20.73
C ASP A 108 8.29 1.89 21.45
N ASP A 109 8.75 2.02 22.68
CA ASP A 109 8.69 3.23 23.50
C ASP A 109 9.34 4.42 22.76
N PRO A 110 8.62 5.54 22.56
CA PRO A 110 9.15 6.72 21.88
C PRO A 110 10.40 7.32 22.55
N LEU A 111 10.67 6.99 23.81
CA LEU A 111 11.87 7.41 24.56
C LEU A 111 13.01 6.38 24.51
N ASN A 112 12.73 5.16 24.07
CA ASN A 112 13.69 4.05 24.05
C ASN A 112 13.88 3.51 22.62
N VAL A 113 13.97 4.44 21.66
CA VAL A 113 14.30 4.11 20.28
C VAL A 113 15.76 3.66 20.27
N LYS A 114 15.99 2.36 20.45
CA LYS A 114 17.22 1.73 19.98
C LYS A 114 17.20 1.89 18.47
N THR A 115 17.78 3.00 18.00
CA THR A 115 18.00 3.27 16.58
C THR A 115 18.98 2.23 16.05
N VAL A 116 18.49 1.02 15.80
CA VAL A 116 19.19 0.07 14.96
C VAL A 116 18.99 0.60 13.55
N SER A 117 19.85 1.53 13.18
CA SER A 117 20.09 1.89 11.80
C SER A 117 20.37 0.58 11.04
N LYS A 118 19.56 0.25 10.03
CA LYS A 118 19.60 -0.97 9.17
C LYS A 118 18.82 -2.20 9.66
N THR A 119 17.53 -2.11 9.96
CA THR A 119 16.84 -3.26 10.58
C THR A 119 16.40 -4.37 9.62
N LEU A 120 16.01 -4.12 8.36
CA LEU A 120 15.51 -5.19 7.47
C LEU A 120 15.77 -4.94 5.96
N PRO A 121 16.10 -5.97 5.17
CA PRO A 121 16.10 -5.88 3.71
C PRO A 121 14.73 -5.47 3.15
N PRO A 122 14.66 -4.75 2.01
CA PRO A 122 13.41 -4.34 1.37
C PRO A 122 12.41 -5.48 1.13
N GLN A 123 12.91 -6.68 0.81
CA GLN A 123 12.11 -7.88 0.62
C GLN A 123 11.43 -8.30 1.94
N SER A 124 12.16 -8.21 3.06
CA SER A 124 11.63 -8.51 4.39
C SER A 124 10.60 -7.47 4.83
N LEU A 125 10.80 -6.20 4.49
CA LEU A 125 9.80 -5.14 4.72
C LEU A 125 8.48 -5.43 3.99
N MET A 126 8.57 -5.77 2.70
CA MET A 126 7.40 -6.16 1.91
C MET A 126 6.73 -7.42 2.47
N ALA A 127 7.51 -8.45 2.85
CA ALA A 127 6.96 -9.67 3.44
C ALA A 127 6.22 -9.38 4.75
N LYS A 128 6.81 -8.58 5.66
CA LYS A 128 6.16 -8.17 6.92
C LYS A 128 4.85 -7.42 6.65
N LEU A 129 4.83 -6.50 5.69
CA LEU A 129 3.60 -5.80 5.29
C LEU A 129 2.53 -6.78 4.80
N ILE A 130 2.87 -7.69 3.89
CA ILE A 130 1.95 -8.69 3.34
C ILE A 130 1.34 -9.53 4.47
N LEU A 131 2.18 -10.06 5.35
CA LEU A 131 1.74 -10.87 6.48
C LEU A 131 0.85 -10.08 7.44
N ARG A 132 1.19 -8.81 7.73
CA ARG A 132 0.36 -7.93 8.57
C ARG A 132 -1.02 -7.72 7.94
N VAL A 133 -1.08 -7.35 6.67
CA VAL A 133 -2.35 -7.10 5.96
C VAL A 133 -3.22 -8.35 5.92
N VAL A 134 -2.64 -9.51 5.60
CA VAL A 134 -3.36 -10.80 5.59
C VAL A 134 -3.85 -11.15 6.99
N LYS A 135 -2.99 -11.10 8.00
CA LYS A 135 -3.36 -11.40 9.40
C LYS A 135 -4.51 -10.50 9.87
N THR A 136 -4.39 -9.19 9.72
CA THR A 136 -5.42 -8.23 10.16
C THR A 136 -6.74 -8.45 9.44
N SER A 137 -6.72 -8.68 8.13
CA SER A 137 -7.93 -8.91 7.33
C SER A 137 -8.62 -10.22 7.71
N VAL A 138 -7.85 -11.31 7.86
CA VAL A 138 -8.38 -12.63 8.25
C VAL A 138 -8.95 -12.61 9.66
N MET A 139 -8.26 -11.98 10.62
CA MET A 139 -8.77 -11.82 11.98
C MET A 139 -10.08 -11.01 12.00
N THR A 140 -10.15 -9.94 11.19
CA THR A 140 -11.39 -9.15 11.06
C THR A 140 -12.54 -9.97 10.46
N LEU A 141 -12.27 -10.76 9.41
CA LEU A 141 -13.24 -11.66 8.78
C LEU A 141 -13.74 -12.72 9.77
N LYS A 142 -12.83 -13.36 10.50
CA LYS A 142 -13.16 -14.36 11.53
C LYS A 142 -14.06 -13.76 12.61
N ASN A 143 -13.67 -12.60 13.15
CA ASN A 143 -14.46 -11.92 14.19
C ASN A 143 -15.86 -11.53 13.68
N ARG A 144 -16.00 -11.16 12.41
CA ARG A 144 -17.31 -10.86 11.80
C ARG A 144 -18.16 -12.11 11.58
N GLN A 145 -17.56 -13.23 11.19
CA GLN A 145 -18.27 -14.51 11.03
C GLN A 145 -18.77 -15.06 12.36
N GLU A 146 -18.01 -14.92 13.44
CA GLU A 146 -18.40 -15.37 14.77
C GLU A 146 -19.51 -14.48 15.38
N ASN A 147 -19.54 -13.19 15.00
CA ASN A 147 -20.58 -12.23 15.39
C ASN A 147 -21.73 -12.21 14.36
N ILE A 148 -22.50 -13.30 14.29
CA ILE A 148 -23.61 -13.58 13.33
C ILE A 148 -24.73 -12.51 13.32
N LEU A 149 -24.74 -11.56 14.26
CA LEU A 149 -25.83 -10.58 14.45
C LEU A 149 -25.84 -9.41 13.46
N GLU A 150 -24.73 -9.11 12.78
CA GLU A 150 -24.70 -8.05 11.77
C GLU A 150 -24.54 -8.66 10.38
N ASN A 151 -25.64 -8.63 9.63
CA ASN A 151 -25.74 -9.01 8.22
C ASN A 151 -24.94 -8.04 7.29
N GLU A 152 -23.85 -7.45 7.79
CA GLU A 152 -22.93 -6.64 7.02
C GLU A 152 -22.11 -7.55 6.11
N LYS A 153 -22.37 -7.42 4.82
CA LYS A 153 -21.71 -8.18 3.75
C LYS A 153 -20.18 -8.11 3.89
N CYS A 154 -19.58 -9.20 4.35
CA CYS A 154 -18.11 -9.41 4.35
C CYS A 154 -17.50 -9.34 2.94
N GLY A 155 -18.33 -9.42 1.89
CA GLY A 155 -17.88 -9.46 0.50
C GLY A 155 -17.02 -8.28 0.06
N SER A 156 -17.14 -7.10 0.67
CA SER A 156 -16.24 -5.97 0.37
C SER A 156 -14.82 -6.23 0.87
N LEU A 157 -14.68 -6.70 2.11
CA LEU A 157 -13.39 -7.03 2.73
C LEU A 157 -12.72 -8.23 2.06
N GLU A 158 -13.50 -9.27 1.73
CA GLU A 158 -13.02 -10.45 0.99
C GLU A 158 -12.51 -10.06 -0.40
N LYS A 159 -13.27 -9.25 -1.14
CA LYS A 159 -12.86 -8.75 -2.46
C LYS A 159 -11.59 -7.91 -2.39
N LEU A 160 -11.48 -7.05 -1.39
CA LEU A 160 -10.28 -6.22 -1.18
C LEU A 160 -9.05 -7.07 -0.84
N LEU A 161 -9.22 -8.10 0.00
CA LEU A 161 -8.15 -9.04 0.34
C LEU A 161 -7.73 -9.87 -0.88
N ALA A 162 -8.69 -10.37 -1.66
CA ALA A 162 -8.40 -11.09 -2.90
C ALA A 162 -7.61 -10.22 -3.89
N ASN A 163 -8.04 -8.97 -4.10
CA ASN A 163 -7.32 -8.01 -4.93
C ASN A 163 -5.90 -7.76 -4.42
N PHE A 164 -5.73 -7.59 -3.10
CA PHE A 164 -4.42 -7.43 -2.48
C PHE A 164 -3.50 -8.62 -2.77
N ILE A 165 -3.98 -9.84 -2.56
CA ILE A 165 -3.22 -11.07 -2.81
C ILE A 165 -2.86 -11.18 -4.30
N LEU A 166 -3.80 -10.92 -5.20
CA LEU A 166 -3.55 -10.95 -6.64
C LEU A 166 -2.48 -9.94 -7.07
N CYS A 167 -2.49 -8.72 -6.52
CA CYS A 167 -1.45 -7.72 -6.78
C CYS A 167 -0.07 -8.22 -6.31
N ASN A 168 0.00 -8.83 -5.13
CA ASN A 168 1.25 -9.39 -4.61
C ASN A 168 1.79 -10.55 -5.47
N ILE A 169 0.89 -11.42 -5.96
CA ILE A 169 1.26 -12.48 -6.90
C ILE A 169 1.80 -11.85 -8.18
N HIS A 170 1.09 -10.87 -8.76
CA HIS A 170 1.50 -10.21 -10.00
C HIS A 170 2.87 -9.53 -9.88
N ILE A 171 3.09 -8.72 -8.83
CA ILE A 171 4.38 -8.06 -8.56
C ILE A 171 5.49 -9.10 -8.38
N SER A 172 5.17 -10.31 -7.90
CA SER A 172 6.13 -11.36 -7.64
C SER A 172 6.31 -12.36 -8.79
N GLN A 173 5.61 -12.27 -9.93
CA GLN A 173 5.77 -13.22 -11.05
C GLN A 173 7.18 -13.14 -11.69
N PRO A 174 7.73 -14.25 -12.22
CA PRO A 174 9.16 -14.50 -12.08
C PRO A 174 10.09 -13.65 -12.96
N GLY A 175 11.00 -12.99 -12.26
CA GLY A 175 12.44 -13.13 -12.47
C GLY A 175 13.17 -13.80 -11.29
N LYS A 176 12.67 -13.70 -10.03
CA LYS A 176 13.27 -14.32 -8.82
C LYS A 176 12.26 -14.55 -7.66
N VAL A 177 11.28 -15.44 -7.84
CA VAL A 177 10.29 -15.83 -6.78
C VAL A 177 10.93 -16.53 -5.57
N GLN A 178 12.10 -17.15 -5.73
CA GLN A 178 12.67 -18.07 -4.72
C GLN A 178 13.18 -17.39 -3.44
N GLU A 179 13.64 -16.14 -3.47
CA GLU A 179 14.19 -15.48 -2.27
C GLU A 179 13.08 -15.08 -1.27
N LYS A 180 11.92 -14.60 -1.75
CA LYS A 180 10.80 -14.16 -0.89
C LYS A 180 10.16 -15.30 -0.10
N PHE A 181 9.95 -16.46 -0.72
CA PHE A 181 9.38 -17.62 -0.02
C PHE A 181 10.34 -18.17 1.05
N ASN A 182 11.66 -18.11 0.81
CA ASN A 182 12.65 -18.51 1.79
C ASN A 182 12.72 -17.52 2.98
N ILE A 183 12.44 -16.23 2.76
CA ILE A 183 12.35 -15.23 3.84
C ILE A 183 11.06 -15.42 4.65
N ILE A 184 9.90 -15.64 3.99
CA ILE A 184 8.64 -15.90 4.69
C ILE A 184 8.74 -17.17 5.55
N LYS A 185 9.41 -18.23 5.05
CA LYS A 185 9.71 -19.45 5.83
C LYS A 185 10.64 -19.22 7.03
N LYS A 186 11.43 -18.14 7.06
CA LYS A 186 12.31 -17.79 8.19
C LYS A 186 11.63 -16.88 9.22
N LEU A 187 10.50 -16.27 8.87
CA LEU A 187 9.73 -15.37 9.72
C LEU A 187 8.56 -16.07 10.43
N ILE A 188 8.29 -17.33 10.10
CA ILE A 188 7.35 -18.26 10.76
C ILE A 188 8.20 -19.25 11.56
#